data_AF-A0A3R7ECL9-F1
#
_entry.id   AF-A0A3R7ECL9-F1
#
_cell.length_a   1.000
_cell.length_b   1.000
_cell.length_c   1.000
_cell.angle_alpha   90.00
_cell.angle_beta   90.00
_cell.angle_gamma   90.00
#
_symmetry.space_group_name_H-M   'P 1'
#
loop_
_entity.id
_entity.type
_entity.pdbx_description
1 polymer ?
#
loop_
_entity_poly.entity_id
_entity_poly.type
_entity_poly.pdbx_seq_one_letter_code
_entity_poly.pdbx_strand_id
1 'polypeptide(L)'
;MFYKGSLSSLTLTILLLLLFFSLSSKFGIVNRVSVEEISGSSSSYLKFYPVKVDKRVELIMSVLQFTSLRDTMFLRWDYSYQQDMLDFFKPFSNHSAVVQCEKLIQHGFKAYLQLMIYLSDPPQLNIVKPIPRSLTDKAGGRNVLEDLIRKLKSFYTDSNFEKFWTEHREFYSRLEIRANSADGVLGKLQTTIETLERIFCSQPSCKYHIILAPALNGAYGWKIEGNGTLDLYQFYGPTRIVDDEPLYENLWYDYFVYYFMSPLIDEFESKYKNPEKLMEYLTGPAKEYASEHGWKKVIHYLTYRAATSVWFPAEWILEVDKEQGFVYIKLVHDLISQYDRDKDGCFREFYPKIVEFFNSITEEHTLIVHVVDERGEDVPNAVVEVNFPSERKIATKWTNKSGIAVFKNMLNLSYTIKTSKQGYENKTVKVKFTANPHIEEITLPTVPFSETYLQTEIIIAITMTIAVVLIVGYTYFVKKIKRKK
;
A
#
# COMPACT_ATOMS: atom_id res chain seq x y z
N MET A 1 60.45 -39.35 8.65
CA MET A 1 60.22 -38.19 9.52
C MET A 1 58.72 -38.01 9.66
N PHE A 2 58.24 -37.93 10.90
CA PHE A 2 56.85 -38.04 11.33
C PHE A 2 55.92 -36.98 10.73
N TYR A 3 54.66 -37.34 10.45
CA TYR A 3 53.50 -36.70 11.07
C TYR A 3 52.28 -37.66 11.03
N LYS A 4 52.03 -38.30 12.17
CA LYS A 4 50.73 -38.86 12.60
C LYS A 4 49.89 -37.69 13.13
N GLY A 5 48.60 -37.62 12.83
CA GLY A 5 47.73 -36.64 13.49
C GLY A 5 46.26 -36.66 13.08
N SER A 6 45.44 -37.36 13.88
CA SER A 6 44.03 -37.05 14.20
C SER A 6 42.97 -37.11 13.09
N LEU A 7 42.48 -38.33 12.83
CA LEU A 7 41.16 -38.56 12.18
C LEU A 7 40.07 -38.95 13.20
N SER A 8 40.29 -38.72 14.51
CA SER A 8 39.44 -39.26 15.59
C SER A 8 38.50 -38.25 16.24
N SER A 9 38.57 -36.96 15.86
CA SER A 9 37.67 -35.93 16.42
C SER A 9 36.38 -35.80 15.61
N LEU A 10 36.46 -35.82 14.27
CA LEU A 10 35.30 -35.58 13.40
C LEU A 10 34.32 -36.76 13.35
N THR A 11 34.84 -37.99 13.48
CA THR A 11 34.04 -39.22 13.52
C THR A 11 33.29 -39.38 14.84
N LEU A 12 33.83 -38.85 15.95
CA LEU A 12 33.17 -38.89 17.25
C LEU A 12 32.02 -37.87 17.36
N THR A 13 32.15 -36.70 16.71
CA THR A 13 31.08 -35.68 16.68
C THR A 13 29.88 -36.11 15.84
N ILE A 14 30.13 -36.82 14.72
CA ILE A 14 29.07 -37.35 13.86
C ILE A 14 28.34 -38.51 14.54
N LEU A 15 29.03 -39.35 15.31
CA LEU A 15 28.39 -40.44 16.07
C LEU A 15 27.52 -39.93 17.23
N LEU A 16 27.92 -38.84 17.89
CA LEU A 16 27.15 -38.19 18.97
C LEU A 16 25.88 -37.49 18.46
N LEU A 17 25.93 -36.90 17.25
CA LEU A 17 24.75 -36.29 16.61
C LEU A 17 23.73 -37.35 16.14
N LEU A 18 24.19 -38.52 15.69
CA LEU A 18 23.30 -39.62 15.30
C LEU A 18 22.65 -40.32 16.50
N LEU A 19 23.34 -40.40 17.65
CA LEU A 19 22.74 -40.90 18.90
C LEU A 19 21.71 -39.93 19.50
N PHE A 20 21.84 -38.62 19.28
CA PHE A 20 20.81 -37.65 19.68
C PHE A 20 19.54 -37.75 18.83
N PHE A 21 19.67 -38.07 17.53
CA PHE A 21 18.52 -38.29 16.65
C PHE A 21 17.81 -39.64 16.86
N SER A 22 18.50 -40.65 17.40
CA SER A 22 17.86 -41.94 17.72
C SER A 22 17.16 -42.00 19.09
N LEU A 23 17.34 -40.98 19.94
CA LEU A 23 16.66 -40.88 21.24
C LEU A 23 15.45 -39.94 21.25
N SER A 24 15.27 -39.08 20.25
CA SER A 24 14.06 -38.26 20.10
C SER A 24 12.90 -39.01 19.42
N SER A 25 13.11 -40.21 18.88
CA SER A 25 12.09 -41.02 18.20
C SER A 25 11.34 -42.01 19.11
N LYS A 26 11.37 -41.85 20.44
CA LYS A 26 10.73 -42.78 21.40
C LYS A 26 9.82 -42.15 22.48
N PHE A 27 9.30 -40.94 22.25
CA PHE A 27 8.13 -40.44 22.97
C PHE A 27 7.02 -40.05 22.00
N GLY A 28 6.40 -41.07 21.42
CA GLY A 28 5.05 -40.98 20.89
C GLY A 28 4.06 -41.17 22.04
N ILE A 29 3.39 -40.10 22.44
CA ILE A 29 2.01 -40.20 22.92
C ILE A 29 1.18 -39.36 21.95
N VAL A 30 0.69 -40.07 20.94
CA VAL A 30 -0.32 -39.59 20.00
C VAL A 30 -1.64 -39.52 20.78
N ASN A 31 -1.99 -38.35 21.29
CA ASN A 31 -3.38 -38.08 21.61
C ASN A 31 -4.09 -37.72 20.29
N ARG A 32 -4.73 -38.72 19.69
CA ARG A 32 -5.85 -38.52 18.77
C ARG A 32 -6.92 -37.75 19.54
N VAL A 33 -6.95 -36.43 19.39
CA VAL A 33 -8.15 -35.65 19.69
C VAL A 33 -9.02 -35.78 18.44
N SER A 34 -10.02 -36.65 18.53
CA SER A 34 -11.14 -36.68 17.60
C SER A 34 -11.77 -35.30 17.57
N VAL A 35 -11.87 -34.73 16.36
CA VAL A 35 -12.62 -33.50 16.08
C VAL A 35 -14.10 -33.89 16.07
N GLU A 36 -14.67 -34.04 17.25
CA GLU A 36 -16.12 -34.11 17.48
C GLU A 36 -16.37 -33.64 18.92
N GLU A 37 -17.29 -32.68 19.07
CA GLU A 37 -17.70 -31.98 20.31
C GLU A 37 -16.76 -30.89 20.87
N ILE A 38 -16.62 -29.78 20.13
CA ILE A 38 -16.58 -28.45 20.76
C ILE A 38 -17.90 -27.74 20.43
N SER A 39 -18.99 -28.31 20.95
CA SER A 39 -20.31 -27.67 20.98
C SER A 39 -20.81 -27.70 22.42
N GLY A 40 -20.21 -26.87 23.28
CA GLY A 40 -20.63 -26.85 24.69
C GLY A 40 -19.62 -26.30 25.67
N SER A 41 -18.92 -25.21 25.34
CA SER A 41 -18.19 -24.43 26.34
C SER A 41 -18.13 -22.97 25.88
N SER A 42 -18.53 -22.08 26.79
CA SER A 42 -18.68 -20.65 26.61
C SER A 42 -17.48 -19.98 25.91
N SER A 43 -17.61 -19.71 24.61
CA SER A 43 -16.66 -19.01 23.72
C SER A 43 -16.40 -17.53 24.09
N SER A 44 -16.79 -17.06 25.26
CA SER A 44 -16.83 -15.63 25.60
C SER A 44 -15.48 -14.99 25.92
N TYR A 45 -14.38 -15.74 26.05
CA TYR A 45 -13.09 -15.22 26.53
C TYR A 45 -11.93 -15.24 25.52
N LEU A 46 -12.10 -15.81 24.34
CA LEU A 46 -11.04 -15.83 23.33
C LEU A 46 -11.04 -14.52 22.52
N LYS A 47 -9.93 -13.78 22.61
CA LYS A 47 -9.66 -12.59 21.82
C LYS A 47 -9.40 -12.92 20.35
N PHE A 48 -8.76 -14.06 20.09
CA PHE A 48 -8.44 -14.54 18.75
C PHE A 48 -9.23 -15.82 18.45
N TYR A 49 -9.90 -15.84 17.31
CA TYR A 49 -10.50 -17.06 16.79
C TYR A 49 -9.49 -17.84 15.95
N PRO A 50 -9.58 -19.18 15.91
CA PRO A 50 -8.75 -19.98 15.01
C PRO A 50 -8.88 -19.50 13.57
N VAL A 51 -7.74 -19.38 12.90
CA VAL A 51 -7.66 -19.03 11.47
C VAL A 51 -8.27 -20.18 10.67
N LYS A 52 -9.21 -19.88 9.77
CA LYS A 52 -9.92 -20.92 9.01
C LYS A 52 -10.12 -20.57 7.54
N VAL A 53 -10.38 -21.57 6.70
CA VAL A 53 -11.04 -21.35 5.41
C VAL A 53 -12.55 -21.33 5.68
N ASP A 54 -13.25 -20.30 5.19
CA ASP A 54 -14.69 -20.16 5.44
C ASP A 54 -15.51 -20.59 4.23
N LYS A 55 -16.41 -21.56 4.43
CA LYS A 55 -17.25 -22.13 3.36
C LYS A 55 -18.14 -21.09 2.66
N ARG A 56 -18.54 -20.01 3.37
CA ARG A 56 -19.31 -18.90 2.80
C ARG A 56 -18.45 -18.08 1.84
N VAL A 57 -17.20 -17.86 2.20
CA VAL A 57 -16.22 -17.14 1.38
C VAL A 57 -15.88 -17.95 0.14
N GLU A 58 -15.62 -19.23 0.32
CA GLU A 58 -15.33 -20.15 -0.78
C GLU A 58 -16.48 -20.20 -1.81
N LEU A 59 -17.72 -20.25 -1.32
CA LEU A 59 -18.92 -20.18 -2.17
C LEU A 59 -18.97 -18.88 -2.98
N ILE A 60 -18.84 -17.71 -2.34
CA ILE A 60 -18.92 -16.45 -3.10
C ILE A 60 -17.74 -16.29 -4.07
N MET A 61 -16.54 -16.76 -3.72
CA MET A 61 -15.38 -16.73 -4.62
C MET A 61 -15.60 -17.63 -5.85
N SER A 62 -16.19 -18.81 -5.69
CA SER A 62 -16.53 -19.69 -6.82
C SER A 62 -17.49 -19.06 -7.85
N VAL A 63 -18.30 -18.08 -7.42
CA VAL A 63 -19.19 -17.29 -8.28
C VAL A 63 -18.46 -16.09 -8.88
N LEU A 64 -17.72 -15.33 -8.05
CA LEU A 64 -17.08 -14.08 -8.46
C LEU A 64 -15.98 -14.28 -9.51
N GLN A 65 -15.36 -15.45 -9.59
CA GLN A 65 -14.36 -15.76 -10.62
C GLN A 65 -14.90 -15.71 -12.06
N PHE A 66 -16.23 -15.76 -12.24
CA PHE A 66 -16.90 -15.64 -13.54
C PHE A 66 -17.48 -14.24 -13.80
N THR A 67 -17.07 -13.25 -13.00
CA THR A 67 -17.49 -11.85 -13.14
C THR A 67 -16.33 -10.95 -13.55
N SER A 68 -16.62 -9.68 -13.84
CA SER A 68 -15.61 -8.66 -14.09
C SER A 68 -14.66 -8.40 -12.91
N LEU A 69 -14.97 -8.89 -11.69
CA LEU A 69 -14.03 -8.84 -10.56
C LEU A 69 -12.88 -9.85 -10.67
N ARG A 70 -12.92 -10.81 -11.60
CA ARG A 70 -11.84 -11.80 -11.79
C ARG A 70 -10.47 -11.12 -11.91
N ASP A 71 -10.37 -10.09 -12.73
CA ASP A 71 -9.09 -9.46 -13.06
C ASP A 71 -8.46 -8.67 -11.90
N THR A 72 -9.26 -8.32 -10.90
CA THR A 72 -8.83 -7.48 -9.77
C THR A 72 -8.78 -8.23 -8.44
N MET A 73 -9.74 -9.14 -8.20
CA MET A 73 -9.96 -9.77 -6.89
C MET A 73 -9.33 -11.16 -6.79
N PHE A 74 -8.95 -11.78 -7.90
CA PHE A 74 -8.37 -13.11 -7.92
C PHE A 74 -6.87 -13.07 -8.19
N LEU A 75 -6.17 -14.09 -7.69
CA LEU A 75 -4.75 -14.26 -7.97
C LEU A 75 -4.55 -14.40 -9.48
N ARG A 76 -3.44 -13.83 -9.95
CA ARG A 76 -2.99 -13.95 -11.35
C ARG A 76 -1.90 -15.00 -11.53
N TRP A 77 -1.59 -15.73 -10.45
CA TRP A 77 -0.58 -16.77 -10.47
C TRP A 77 -1.17 -18.08 -10.97
N ASP A 78 -0.34 -18.84 -11.65
CA ASP A 78 -0.68 -20.20 -12.05
C ASP A 78 -0.42 -21.13 -10.87
N TYR A 79 -1.47 -21.68 -10.28
CA TYR A 79 -1.40 -22.74 -9.27
C TYR A 79 -2.68 -23.59 -9.29
N SER A 80 -2.52 -24.89 -9.02
CA SER A 80 -3.49 -25.95 -9.35
C SER A 80 -4.86 -25.70 -8.75
N TYR A 81 -4.93 -25.35 -7.47
CA TYR A 81 -6.19 -25.18 -6.78
C TYR A 81 -7.10 -24.11 -7.42
N GLN A 82 -6.54 -23.00 -7.91
CA GLN A 82 -7.35 -21.98 -8.59
C GLN A 82 -7.87 -22.49 -9.94
N GLN A 83 -7.06 -23.26 -10.65
CA GLN A 83 -7.45 -23.89 -11.91
C GLN A 83 -8.52 -24.96 -11.68
N ASP A 84 -8.40 -25.77 -10.64
CA ASP A 84 -9.38 -26.77 -10.23
C ASP A 84 -10.72 -26.12 -9.86
N MET A 85 -10.70 -25.01 -9.09
CA MET A 85 -11.89 -24.21 -8.80
C MET A 85 -12.52 -23.68 -10.09
N LEU A 86 -11.72 -23.15 -11.01
CA LEU A 86 -12.22 -22.62 -12.27
C LEU A 86 -12.89 -23.71 -13.09
N ASP A 87 -12.23 -24.85 -13.27
CA ASP A 87 -12.71 -25.94 -14.12
C ASP A 87 -13.94 -26.63 -13.53
N PHE A 88 -13.98 -26.83 -12.21
CA PHE A 88 -15.15 -27.42 -11.54
C PHE A 88 -16.41 -26.57 -11.74
N PHE A 89 -16.29 -25.24 -11.59
CA PHE A 89 -17.45 -24.34 -11.65
C PHE A 89 -17.72 -23.74 -13.04
N LYS A 90 -16.85 -23.97 -14.04
CA LYS A 90 -16.99 -23.47 -15.40
C LYS A 90 -18.35 -23.76 -16.05
N PRO A 91 -18.96 -24.95 -15.89
CA PRO A 91 -20.30 -25.22 -16.44
C PRO A 91 -21.39 -24.28 -15.90
N PHE A 92 -21.15 -23.64 -14.75
CA PHE A 92 -22.08 -22.75 -14.06
C PHE A 92 -21.73 -21.26 -14.25
N SER A 93 -20.85 -20.92 -15.20
CA SER A 93 -20.42 -19.54 -15.44
C SER A 93 -21.57 -18.60 -15.83
N ASN A 94 -22.67 -19.14 -16.37
CA ASN A 94 -23.88 -18.38 -16.73
C ASN A 94 -25.00 -18.52 -15.68
N HIS A 95 -24.72 -19.07 -14.50
CA HIS A 95 -25.72 -19.25 -13.45
C HIS A 95 -26.29 -17.91 -12.97
N SER A 96 -27.54 -17.91 -12.52
CA SER A 96 -28.27 -16.70 -12.09
C SER A 96 -27.55 -15.90 -11.00
N ALA A 97 -26.77 -16.56 -10.14
CA ALA A 97 -25.90 -15.95 -9.15
C ALA A 97 -24.77 -15.13 -9.78
N VAL A 98 -24.08 -15.67 -10.79
CA VAL A 98 -23.01 -14.96 -11.52
C VAL A 98 -23.59 -13.72 -12.19
N VAL A 99 -24.71 -13.88 -12.89
CA VAL A 99 -25.42 -12.76 -13.55
C VAL A 99 -25.82 -11.68 -12.55
N GLN A 100 -26.29 -12.06 -11.36
CA GLN A 100 -26.66 -11.10 -10.32
C GLN A 100 -25.45 -10.38 -9.74
N CYS A 101 -24.34 -11.09 -9.51
CA CYS A 101 -23.10 -10.48 -9.07
C CYS A 101 -22.60 -9.47 -10.11
N GLU A 102 -22.55 -9.84 -11.39
CA GLU A 102 -22.11 -8.94 -12.47
C GLU A 102 -22.96 -7.67 -12.54
N LYS A 103 -24.29 -7.79 -12.43
CA LYS A 103 -25.18 -6.62 -12.36
C LYS A 103 -24.85 -5.71 -11.18
N LEU A 104 -24.62 -6.28 -9.99
CA LEU A 104 -24.28 -5.51 -8.80
C LEU A 104 -22.91 -4.83 -8.92
N ILE A 105 -21.92 -5.50 -9.52
CA ILE A 105 -20.59 -4.92 -9.81
C ILE A 105 -20.73 -3.71 -10.72
N GLN A 106 -21.53 -3.81 -11.78
CA GLN A 106 -21.79 -2.70 -12.71
C GLN A 106 -22.47 -1.50 -12.04
N HIS A 107 -23.17 -1.71 -10.93
CA HIS A 107 -23.75 -0.65 -10.10
C HIS A 107 -22.84 -0.22 -8.92
N GLY A 108 -21.58 -0.67 -8.91
CA GLY A 108 -20.57 -0.26 -7.93
C GLY A 108 -20.54 -1.06 -6.63
N PHE A 109 -21.34 -2.13 -6.50
CA PHE A 109 -21.31 -2.98 -5.31
C PHE A 109 -20.09 -3.91 -5.34
N LYS A 110 -19.24 -3.83 -4.31
CA LYS A 110 -18.01 -4.64 -4.17
C LYS A 110 -17.88 -5.34 -2.81
N ALA A 111 -18.90 -5.26 -1.95
CA ALA A 111 -18.84 -5.69 -0.55
C ALA A 111 -19.30 -7.14 -0.34
N TYR A 112 -18.89 -8.05 -1.23
CA TYR A 112 -19.32 -9.46 -1.24
C TYR A 112 -18.81 -10.26 -0.04
N LEU A 113 -17.53 -10.14 0.30
CA LEU A 113 -16.96 -10.80 1.48
C LEU A 113 -17.59 -10.27 2.77
N GLN A 114 -17.84 -8.96 2.84
CA GLN A 114 -18.56 -8.35 3.96
C GLN A 114 -19.94 -8.96 4.16
N LEU A 115 -20.71 -9.14 3.07
CA LEU A 115 -22.04 -9.74 3.12
C LEU A 115 -22.00 -11.14 3.74
N MET A 116 -21.00 -11.96 3.41
CA MET A 116 -20.89 -13.33 3.91
C MET A 116 -20.80 -13.42 5.43
N ILE A 117 -20.28 -12.39 6.10
CA ILE A 117 -20.17 -12.36 7.57
C ILE A 117 -21.54 -12.34 8.26
N TYR A 118 -22.57 -11.81 7.58
CA TYR A 118 -23.93 -11.69 8.11
C TYR A 118 -24.79 -12.95 7.86
N LEU A 119 -24.23 -13.97 7.22
CA LEU A 119 -24.95 -15.19 6.83
C LEU A 119 -24.53 -16.39 7.67
N SER A 120 -25.44 -17.34 7.88
CA SER A 120 -25.11 -18.68 8.37
C SER A 120 -24.29 -19.44 7.33
N ASP A 121 -23.74 -20.57 7.73
CA ASP A 121 -23.08 -21.47 6.78
C ASP A 121 -24.05 -21.93 5.67
N PRO A 122 -23.53 -22.20 4.46
CA PRO A 122 -24.32 -22.78 3.38
C PRO A 122 -24.61 -24.27 3.69
N PRO A 123 -25.70 -24.84 3.14
CA PRO A 123 -26.57 -24.29 2.10
C PRO A 123 -27.59 -23.25 2.60
N GLN A 124 -27.79 -23.12 3.92
CA GLN A 124 -28.91 -22.35 4.45
C GLN A 124 -28.77 -20.85 4.21
N LEU A 125 -27.55 -20.28 4.33
CA LEU A 125 -27.27 -18.84 4.13
C LEU A 125 -28.34 -17.91 4.74
N ASN A 126 -28.79 -18.23 5.96
CA ASN A 126 -29.78 -17.42 6.68
C ASN A 126 -29.11 -16.16 7.22
N ILE A 127 -29.81 -15.03 7.24
CA ILE A 127 -29.29 -13.80 7.86
C ILE A 127 -29.23 -14.02 9.38
N VAL A 128 -28.02 -14.17 9.92
CA VAL A 128 -27.80 -14.43 11.36
C VAL A 128 -27.54 -13.16 12.15
N LYS A 129 -27.19 -12.07 11.47
CA LYS A 129 -27.00 -10.73 12.04
C LYS A 129 -27.69 -9.71 11.14
N PRO A 130 -28.33 -8.66 11.68
CA PRO A 130 -28.91 -7.61 10.85
C PRO A 130 -27.86 -7.00 9.90
N ILE A 131 -28.18 -6.97 8.61
CA ILE A 131 -27.32 -6.34 7.60
C ILE A 131 -27.43 -4.81 7.79
N PRO A 132 -26.31 -4.08 7.93
CA PRO A 132 -26.33 -2.65 8.20
C PRO A 132 -26.83 -1.86 6.98
N ARG A 133 -27.45 -0.70 7.24
CA ARG A 133 -27.96 0.19 6.18
C ARG A 133 -26.88 0.57 5.16
N SER A 134 -25.67 0.85 5.64
CA SER A 134 -24.53 1.19 4.79
C SER A 134 -24.21 0.11 3.74
N LEU A 135 -24.50 -1.17 4.04
CA LEU A 135 -24.33 -2.27 3.09
C LEU A 135 -25.56 -2.46 2.20
N THR A 136 -26.78 -2.30 2.73
CA THR A 136 -28.01 -2.40 1.94
C THR A 136 -28.11 -1.27 0.91
N ASP A 137 -27.73 -0.05 1.28
CA ASP A 137 -27.85 1.14 0.44
C ASP A 137 -26.87 1.05 -0.74
N LYS A 138 -25.64 0.59 -0.49
CA LYS A 138 -24.64 0.30 -1.54
C LYS A 138 -25.11 -0.77 -2.53
N ALA A 139 -25.97 -1.68 -2.11
CA ALA A 139 -26.50 -2.74 -2.97
C ALA A 139 -27.75 -2.32 -3.78
N GLY A 140 -28.27 -1.11 -3.58
CA GLY A 140 -29.53 -0.67 -4.17
C GLY A 140 -30.78 -1.17 -3.42
N GLY A 141 -30.63 -1.60 -2.17
CA GLY A 141 -31.71 -1.96 -1.27
C GLY A 141 -31.68 -3.41 -0.77
N ARG A 142 -32.41 -3.65 0.33
CA ARG A 142 -32.46 -4.94 1.02
C ARG A 142 -32.92 -6.10 0.12
N ASN A 143 -33.96 -5.87 -0.68
CA ASN A 143 -34.52 -6.90 -1.58
C ASN A 143 -33.49 -7.41 -2.59
N VAL A 144 -32.54 -6.56 -3.01
CA VAL A 144 -31.47 -6.93 -3.94
C VAL A 144 -30.48 -7.89 -3.28
N LEU A 145 -30.12 -7.65 -2.01
CA LEU A 145 -29.26 -8.55 -1.25
C LEU A 145 -29.96 -9.88 -0.94
N GLU A 146 -31.23 -9.85 -0.57
CA GLU A 146 -32.01 -11.08 -0.32
C GLU A 146 -32.16 -11.93 -1.60
N ASP A 147 -32.35 -11.28 -2.75
CA ASP A 147 -32.36 -11.95 -4.04
C ASP A 147 -31.00 -12.56 -4.41
N LEU A 148 -29.89 -11.84 -4.17
CA LEU A 148 -28.54 -12.39 -4.31
C LEU A 148 -28.34 -13.62 -3.41
N ILE A 149 -28.70 -13.53 -2.13
CA ILE A 149 -28.57 -14.64 -1.17
C ILE A 149 -29.35 -15.86 -1.67
N ARG A 150 -30.59 -15.68 -2.13
CA ARG A 150 -31.39 -16.76 -2.72
C ARG A 150 -30.70 -17.41 -3.93
N LYS A 151 -30.11 -16.60 -4.82
CA LYS A 151 -29.37 -17.11 -5.99
C LYS A 151 -28.08 -17.84 -5.59
N LEU A 152 -27.40 -17.42 -4.53
CA LEU A 152 -26.25 -18.16 -3.97
C LEU A 152 -26.67 -19.53 -3.41
N LYS A 153 -27.84 -19.62 -2.76
CA LYS A 153 -28.40 -20.93 -2.34
C LYS A 153 -28.65 -21.84 -3.54
N SER A 154 -29.22 -21.31 -4.64
CA SER A 154 -29.40 -22.08 -5.89
C SER A 154 -28.06 -22.53 -6.45
N PHE A 155 -27.08 -21.62 -6.55
CA PHE A 155 -25.75 -21.95 -7.06
C PHE A 155 -25.12 -23.08 -6.25
N TYR A 156 -25.22 -23.04 -4.91
CA TYR A 156 -24.70 -24.08 -4.04
C TYR A 156 -25.23 -25.48 -4.42
N THR A 157 -26.55 -25.58 -4.62
CA THR A 157 -27.21 -26.84 -4.97
C THR A 157 -26.90 -27.24 -6.41
N ASP A 158 -27.09 -26.33 -7.37
CA ASP A 158 -27.00 -26.60 -8.79
C ASP A 158 -25.56 -26.95 -9.22
N SER A 159 -24.57 -26.31 -8.60
CA SER A 159 -23.15 -26.58 -8.85
C SER A 159 -22.58 -27.77 -8.09
N ASN A 160 -23.36 -28.38 -7.20
CA ASN A 160 -22.87 -29.37 -6.24
C ASN A 160 -21.64 -28.87 -5.47
N PHE A 161 -21.72 -27.63 -4.96
CA PHE A 161 -20.63 -26.99 -4.24
C PHE A 161 -20.15 -27.82 -3.04
N GLU A 162 -21.05 -28.55 -2.37
CA GLU A 162 -20.68 -29.46 -1.27
C GLU A 162 -19.60 -30.46 -1.72
N LYS A 163 -19.76 -31.06 -2.91
CA LYS A 163 -18.78 -32.00 -3.44
C LYS A 163 -17.40 -31.34 -3.58
N PHE A 164 -17.33 -30.17 -4.20
CA PHE A 164 -16.08 -29.42 -4.34
C PHE A 164 -15.45 -29.13 -2.97
N TRP A 165 -16.25 -28.65 -2.00
CA TRP A 165 -15.78 -28.37 -0.65
C TRP A 165 -15.21 -29.61 0.05
N THR A 166 -15.91 -30.76 -0.04
CA THR A 166 -15.48 -32.01 0.57
C THR A 166 -14.21 -32.55 -0.08
N GLU A 167 -14.12 -32.53 -1.41
CA GLU A 167 -12.93 -33.00 -2.16
C GLU A 167 -11.66 -32.18 -1.83
N HIS A 168 -11.80 -30.91 -1.46
CA HIS A 168 -10.68 -30.03 -1.08
C HIS A 168 -10.47 -29.92 0.44
N ARG A 169 -11.18 -30.70 1.27
CA ARG A 169 -11.13 -30.52 2.73
C ARG A 169 -9.74 -30.79 3.32
N GLU A 170 -8.99 -31.74 2.77
CA GLU A 170 -7.62 -31.99 3.18
C GLU A 170 -6.71 -30.81 2.88
N PHE A 171 -6.86 -30.19 1.70
CA PHE A 171 -6.14 -28.97 1.33
C PHE A 171 -6.42 -27.84 2.32
N TYR A 172 -7.69 -27.53 2.58
CA TYR A 172 -8.06 -26.51 3.57
C TYR A 172 -7.49 -26.81 4.96
N SER A 173 -7.59 -28.06 5.43
CA SER A 173 -7.10 -28.44 6.75
C SER A 173 -5.59 -28.21 6.89
N ARG A 174 -4.80 -28.45 5.84
CA ARG A 174 -3.35 -28.15 5.86
C ARG A 174 -3.09 -26.64 6.00
N LEU A 175 -3.85 -25.81 5.29
CA LEU A 175 -3.73 -24.35 5.40
C LEU A 175 -4.07 -23.87 6.81
N GLU A 176 -5.16 -24.39 7.37
CA GLU A 176 -5.63 -24.06 8.72
C GLU A 176 -4.60 -24.47 9.79
N ILE A 177 -4.06 -25.69 9.72
CA ILE A 177 -3.03 -26.17 10.65
C ILE A 177 -1.80 -25.27 10.59
N ARG A 178 -1.30 -24.96 9.38
CA ARG A 178 -0.13 -24.08 9.19
C ARG A 178 -0.39 -22.68 9.76
N ALA A 179 -1.56 -22.11 9.45
CA ALA A 179 -1.92 -20.75 9.86
C ALA A 179 -2.17 -20.61 11.36
N ASN A 180 -2.62 -21.66 12.06
CA ASN A 180 -2.81 -21.65 13.51
C ASN A 180 -1.54 -22.00 14.31
N SER A 181 -0.43 -22.33 13.65
CA SER A 181 0.85 -22.59 14.34
C SER A 181 1.45 -21.30 14.94
N ALA A 182 2.39 -21.44 15.87
CA ALA A 182 3.06 -20.30 16.50
C ALA A 182 3.81 -19.41 15.50
N ASP A 183 4.36 -20.00 14.44
CA ASP A 183 5.04 -19.27 13.36
C ASP A 183 4.09 -18.86 12.22
N GLY A 184 2.82 -19.28 12.32
CA GLY A 184 1.76 -19.04 11.36
C GLY A 184 1.12 -17.65 11.49
N VAL A 185 0.02 -17.48 10.76
CA VAL A 185 -0.76 -16.24 10.72
C VAL A 185 -1.27 -15.86 12.13
N LEU A 186 -1.73 -16.83 12.91
CA LEU A 186 -2.27 -16.60 14.25
C LEU A 186 -1.20 -16.11 15.23
N GLY A 187 -0.03 -16.75 15.26
CA GLY A 187 1.05 -16.32 16.14
C GLY A 187 1.57 -14.93 15.79
N LYS A 188 1.77 -14.64 14.49
CA LYS A 188 2.12 -13.29 14.01
C LYS A 188 1.07 -12.26 14.40
N LEU A 189 -0.22 -12.60 14.34
CA LEU A 189 -1.31 -11.70 14.70
C LEU A 189 -1.27 -11.41 16.19
N GLN A 190 -1.08 -12.43 17.03
CA GLN A 190 -0.97 -12.26 18.47
C GLN A 190 0.18 -11.30 18.82
N THR A 191 1.38 -11.52 18.28
CA THR A 191 2.54 -10.64 18.51
C THR A 191 2.27 -9.21 18.01
N THR A 192 1.59 -9.07 16.87
CA THR A 192 1.23 -7.75 16.31
C THR A 192 0.30 -6.99 17.26
N ILE A 193 -0.78 -7.63 17.70
CA ILE A 193 -1.76 -6.98 18.59
C ILE A 193 -1.13 -6.69 19.95
N GLU A 194 -0.37 -7.60 20.54
CA GLU A 194 0.35 -7.35 21.81
C GLU A 194 1.31 -6.16 21.70
N THR A 195 1.97 -6.00 20.55
CA THR A 195 2.84 -4.85 20.28
C THR A 195 2.03 -3.55 20.20
N LEU A 196 0.91 -3.54 19.47
CA LEU A 196 0.03 -2.38 19.39
C LEU A 196 -0.58 -2.01 20.74
N GLU A 197 -1.03 -2.98 21.53
CA GLU A 197 -1.58 -2.71 22.86
C GLU A 197 -0.53 -2.11 23.79
N ARG A 198 0.73 -2.52 23.66
CA ARG A 198 1.84 -1.95 24.42
C ARG A 198 2.19 -0.52 24.00
N ILE A 199 2.13 -0.24 22.69
CA ILE A 199 2.40 1.10 22.11
C ILE A 199 1.27 2.07 22.51
N PHE A 200 0.01 1.67 22.33
CA PHE A 200 -1.14 2.52 22.58
C PHE A 200 -1.63 2.48 24.03
N CYS A 201 -1.07 1.60 24.88
CA CYS A 201 -1.53 1.31 26.25
C CYS A 201 -3.04 1.10 26.36
N SER A 202 -3.63 0.51 25.33
CA SER A 202 -5.05 0.23 25.25
C SER A 202 -5.26 -1.21 24.86
N GLN A 203 -6.31 -1.81 25.38
CA GLN A 203 -6.77 -3.14 24.98
C GLN A 203 -8.19 -3.00 24.48
N PRO A 204 -8.38 -2.66 23.19
CA PRO A 204 -9.70 -2.57 22.62
C PRO A 204 -10.46 -3.88 22.84
N SER A 205 -11.72 -3.81 23.27
CA SER A 205 -12.59 -4.99 23.43
C SER A 205 -12.98 -5.53 22.05
N CYS A 206 -12.02 -6.23 21.43
CA CYS A 206 -12.07 -6.68 20.06
C CYS A 206 -11.85 -8.19 19.96
N LYS A 207 -12.62 -8.81 19.06
CA LYS A 207 -12.44 -10.19 18.63
C LYS A 207 -11.87 -10.19 17.22
N TYR A 208 -10.82 -10.97 17.01
CA TYR A 208 -10.13 -11.03 15.72
C TYR A 208 -10.49 -12.31 14.98
N HIS A 209 -10.99 -12.16 13.76
CA HIS A 209 -11.39 -13.22 12.85
C HIS A 209 -10.55 -13.14 11.58
N ILE A 210 -9.67 -14.13 11.38
CA ILE A 210 -8.86 -14.25 10.18
C ILE A 210 -9.43 -15.40 9.34
N ILE A 211 -9.76 -15.09 8.09
CA ILE A 211 -10.29 -16.05 7.13
C ILE A 211 -9.32 -16.15 5.96
N LEU A 212 -8.85 -17.36 5.68
CA LEU A 212 -8.05 -17.64 4.49
C LEU A 212 -8.99 -17.82 3.30
N ALA A 213 -8.69 -17.16 2.20
CA ALA A 213 -9.41 -17.23 0.94
C ALA A 213 -8.39 -17.57 -0.16
N PRO A 214 -8.18 -18.86 -0.46
CA PRO A 214 -7.01 -19.27 -1.23
C PRO A 214 -6.95 -18.68 -2.64
N ALA A 215 -8.09 -18.40 -3.28
CA ALA A 215 -8.16 -17.77 -4.61
C ALA A 215 -8.12 -16.23 -4.60
N LEU A 216 -8.15 -15.59 -3.43
CA LEU A 216 -8.23 -14.14 -3.27
C LEU A 216 -6.87 -13.48 -3.56
N ASN A 217 -6.89 -12.34 -4.23
CA ASN A 217 -5.74 -11.44 -4.35
C ASN A 217 -5.80 -10.34 -3.29
N GLY A 218 -4.73 -10.22 -2.50
CA GLY A 218 -4.60 -9.22 -1.45
C GLY A 218 -5.34 -9.58 -0.16
N ALA A 219 -5.64 -8.57 0.66
CA ALA A 219 -6.42 -8.75 1.89
C ALA A 219 -7.50 -7.68 2.01
N TYR A 220 -8.59 -8.04 2.68
CA TYR A 220 -9.74 -7.16 2.89
C TYR A 220 -10.20 -7.26 4.34
N GLY A 221 -10.53 -6.13 4.95
CA GLY A 221 -10.90 -6.06 6.36
C GLY A 221 -12.21 -5.32 6.59
N TRP A 222 -13.01 -5.81 7.55
CA TRP A 222 -14.22 -5.14 8.01
C TRP A 222 -14.35 -5.18 9.52
N LYS A 223 -14.92 -4.09 10.05
CA LYS A 223 -15.33 -3.95 11.44
C LYS A 223 -16.82 -4.24 11.55
N ILE A 224 -17.21 -5.09 12.50
CA ILE A 224 -18.60 -5.37 12.83
C ILE A 224 -18.84 -5.12 14.30
N GLU A 225 -19.83 -4.29 14.60
CA GLU A 225 -20.28 -4.04 15.97
C GLU A 225 -21.37 -5.05 16.32
N GLY A 226 -21.22 -5.78 17.43
CA GLY A 226 -22.22 -6.75 17.90
C GLY A 226 -22.15 -6.99 19.41
N ASN A 227 -23.30 -6.93 20.10
CA ASN A 227 -23.46 -7.26 21.52
C ASN A 227 -22.44 -6.61 22.48
N GLY A 228 -22.03 -5.36 22.21
CA GLY A 228 -21.06 -4.63 23.05
C GLY A 228 -19.59 -5.01 22.82
N THR A 229 -19.29 -5.91 21.89
CA THR A 229 -17.94 -6.25 21.45
C THR A 229 -17.73 -5.87 19.98
N LEU A 230 -16.49 -5.55 19.62
CA LEU A 230 -16.11 -5.27 18.24
C LEU A 230 -15.50 -6.51 17.58
N ASP A 231 -16.10 -7.02 16.52
CA ASP A 231 -15.49 -8.09 15.73
C ASP A 231 -14.72 -7.49 14.54
N LEU A 232 -13.42 -7.77 14.44
CA LEU A 232 -12.56 -7.41 13.32
C LEU A 232 -12.35 -8.63 12.43
N TYR A 233 -12.92 -8.59 11.22
CA TYR A 233 -12.74 -9.62 10.20
C TYR A 233 -11.67 -9.20 9.21
N GLN A 234 -10.76 -10.11 8.88
CA GLN A 234 -9.85 -9.98 7.77
C GLN A 234 -9.85 -11.24 6.91
N PHE A 235 -9.89 -11.04 5.60
CA PHE A 235 -9.85 -12.07 4.57
C PHE A 235 -8.51 -11.97 3.88
N TYR A 236 -7.74 -13.06 3.88
CA TYR A 236 -6.41 -13.11 3.32
C TYR A 236 -6.36 -14.01 2.10
N GLY A 237 -5.90 -13.43 0.99
CA GLY A 237 -5.28 -14.18 -0.09
C GLY A 237 -3.85 -14.61 0.28
N PRO A 238 -3.29 -15.61 -0.42
CA PRO A 238 -1.89 -15.96 -0.26
C PRO A 238 -0.98 -14.82 -0.73
N THR A 239 0.17 -14.72 -0.07
CA THR A 239 1.21 -13.74 -0.40
C THR A 239 2.18 -14.25 -1.46
N ARG A 240 2.26 -15.57 -1.63
CA ARG A 240 2.98 -16.25 -2.72
C ARG A 240 2.54 -17.72 -2.80
N ILE A 241 2.83 -18.35 -3.93
CA ILE A 241 2.72 -19.79 -4.12
C ILE A 241 4.14 -20.37 -4.20
N VAL A 242 4.41 -21.46 -3.51
CA VAL A 242 5.66 -22.23 -3.63
C VAL A 242 5.32 -23.71 -3.73
N ASP A 243 5.86 -24.38 -4.74
CA ASP A 243 5.61 -25.81 -4.99
C ASP A 243 4.11 -26.14 -4.95
N ASP A 244 3.32 -25.27 -5.60
CA ASP A 244 1.86 -25.37 -5.69
C ASP A 244 1.09 -25.21 -4.36
N GLU A 245 1.79 -24.78 -3.30
CA GLU A 245 1.21 -24.53 -1.98
C GLU A 245 1.11 -23.02 -1.68
N PRO A 246 -0.08 -22.51 -1.32
CA PRO A 246 -0.26 -21.11 -0.94
C PRO A 246 0.33 -20.81 0.44
N LEU A 247 1.13 -19.75 0.50
CA LEU A 247 1.74 -19.25 1.73
C LEU A 247 1.13 -17.90 2.13
N TYR A 248 0.93 -17.72 3.44
CA TYR A 248 0.30 -16.54 4.05
C TYR A 248 1.27 -15.91 5.03
N GLU A 249 2.27 -15.20 4.52
CA GLU A 249 3.43 -14.80 5.34
C GLU A 249 3.34 -13.38 5.89
N ASN A 250 2.67 -12.48 5.17
CA ASN A 250 2.59 -11.07 5.52
C ASN A 250 1.18 -10.71 6.00
N LEU A 251 1.08 -10.35 7.27
CA LEU A 251 -0.11 -9.68 7.77
C LEU A 251 -0.20 -8.29 7.16
N TRP A 252 -1.41 -7.85 6.86
CA TRP A 252 -1.68 -6.47 6.49
C TRP A 252 -1.77 -5.65 7.78
N TYR A 253 -0.59 -5.36 8.34
CA TYR A 253 -0.41 -4.67 9.62
C TYR A 253 -1.15 -3.34 9.68
N ASP A 254 -1.19 -2.65 8.54
CA ASP A 254 -1.73 -1.30 8.40
C ASP A 254 -3.21 -1.19 8.76
N TYR A 255 -4.01 -2.25 8.54
CA TYR A 255 -5.39 -2.29 8.99
C TYR A 255 -5.51 -2.30 10.52
N PHE A 256 -4.62 -2.99 11.23
CA PHE A 256 -4.61 -3.00 12.70
C PHE A 256 -4.11 -1.67 13.25
N VAL A 257 -3.05 -1.12 12.66
CA VAL A 257 -2.56 0.22 13.04
C VAL A 257 -3.64 1.27 12.81
N TYR A 258 -4.34 1.24 11.67
CA TYR A 258 -5.48 2.11 11.38
C TYR A 258 -6.51 2.07 12.50
N TYR A 259 -6.86 0.87 12.98
CA TYR A 259 -7.86 0.69 14.02
C TYR A 259 -7.42 1.28 15.37
N PHE A 260 -6.19 0.99 15.82
CA PHE A 260 -5.65 1.58 17.05
C PHE A 260 -5.45 3.10 16.96
N MET A 261 -5.16 3.62 15.76
CA MET A 261 -4.99 5.05 15.51
C MET A 261 -6.32 5.82 15.48
N SER A 262 -7.42 5.16 15.10
CA SER A 262 -8.71 5.82 14.85
C SER A 262 -9.21 6.66 16.04
N PRO A 263 -9.22 6.15 17.30
CA PRO A 263 -9.69 6.94 18.44
C PRO A 263 -8.87 8.21 18.69
N LEU A 264 -7.56 8.19 18.38
CA LEU A 264 -6.70 9.36 18.57
C LEU A 264 -7.02 10.47 17.56
N ILE A 265 -7.30 10.10 16.31
CA ILE A 265 -7.72 11.06 15.29
C ILE A 265 -9.02 11.76 15.72
N ASP A 266 -9.98 11.02 16.25
CA ASP A 266 -11.25 11.56 16.74
C ASP A 266 -11.04 12.44 17.99
N GLU A 267 -10.23 11.98 18.94
CA GLU A 267 -9.92 12.71 20.17
C GLU A 267 -9.26 14.08 19.90
N PHE A 268 -8.31 14.12 18.97
CA PHE A 268 -7.52 15.31 18.67
C PHE A 268 -8.07 16.15 17.50
N GLU A 269 -9.20 15.78 16.91
CA GLU A 269 -9.80 16.44 15.74
C GLU A 269 -9.88 17.97 15.91
N SER A 270 -10.39 18.43 17.06
CA SER A 270 -10.56 19.86 17.37
C SER A 270 -9.27 20.65 17.54
N LYS A 271 -8.10 19.98 17.56
CA LYS A 271 -6.80 20.62 17.77
C LYS A 271 -6.07 20.95 16.47
N TYR A 272 -6.54 20.43 15.34
CA TYR A 272 -6.00 20.75 14.02
C TYR A 272 -6.44 22.14 13.56
N LYS A 273 -5.50 22.92 13.01
CA LYS A 273 -5.68 24.30 12.54
C LYS A 273 -5.47 24.34 11.02
N ASN A 274 -6.51 24.75 10.28
CA ASN A 274 -6.53 24.77 8.81
C ASN A 274 -6.02 23.46 8.14
N PRO A 275 -6.47 22.27 8.59
CA PRO A 275 -6.00 21.01 8.01
C PRO A 275 -6.35 20.84 6.53
N GLU A 276 -7.35 21.57 6.02
CA GLU A 276 -7.75 21.55 4.62
C GLU A 276 -6.62 21.96 3.67
N LYS A 277 -5.74 22.85 4.12
CA LYS A 277 -4.62 23.36 3.32
C LYS A 277 -3.63 22.26 2.93
N LEU A 278 -3.53 21.19 3.73
CA LEU A 278 -2.70 20.03 3.39
C LEU A 278 -3.12 19.40 2.05
N MET A 279 -4.41 19.46 1.72
CA MET A 279 -4.97 18.83 0.53
C MET A 279 -4.59 19.54 -0.77
N GLU A 280 -4.26 20.83 -0.71
CA GLU A 280 -3.92 21.65 -1.90
C GLU A 280 -2.69 21.13 -2.66
N TYR A 281 -1.81 20.43 -1.94
CA TYR A 281 -0.54 19.94 -2.45
C TYR A 281 -0.52 18.43 -2.71
N LEU A 282 -1.63 17.73 -2.42
CA LEU A 282 -1.84 16.35 -2.84
C LEU A 282 -2.12 16.30 -4.34
N THR A 283 -1.80 15.19 -4.99
CA THR A 283 -1.97 15.03 -6.44
C THR A 283 -2.31 13.60 -6.81
N GLY A 284 -2.74 13.37 -8.06
CA GLY A 284 -2.99 12.02 -8.55
C GLY A 284 -4.01 11.30 -7.66
N PRO A 285 -3.80 10.01 -7.36
CA PRO A 285 -4.68 9.24 -6.47
C PRO A 285 -4.90 9.89 -5.09
N ALA A 286 -3.87 10.47 -4.48
CA ALA A 286 -4.00 11.10 -3.16
C ALA A 286 -4.96 12.30 -3.17
N LYS A 287 -5.02 13.05 -4.29
CA LYS A 287 -5.94 14.19 -4.44
C LYS A 287 -7.39 13.74 -4.62
N GLU A 288 -7.59 12.66 -5.37
CA GLU A 288 -8.90 12.03 -5.53
C GLU A 288 -9.42 11.52 -4.18
N TYR A 289 -8.59 10.74 -3.47
CA TYR A 289 -8.88 10.27 -2.11
C TYR A 289 -9.24 11.43 -1.16
N ALA A 290 -8.47 12.52 -1.17
CA ALA A 290 -8.75 13.69 -0.34
C ALA A 290 -10.08 14.38 -0.71
N SER A 291 -10.42 14.43 -2.00
CA SER A 291 -11.66 15.04 -2.48
C SER A 291 -12.89 14.22 -2.07
N GLU A 292 -12.75 12.89 -2.05
CA GLU A 292 -13.82 11.96 -1.66
C GLU A 292 -14.01 11.87 -0.14
N HIS A 293 -12.94 12.03 0.64
CA HIS A 293 -12.94 11.68 2.06
C HIS A 293 -12.61 12.81 3.02
N GLY A 294 -12.08 13.94 2.54
CA GLY A 294 -11.72 15.12 3.33
C GLY A 294 -10.43 14.97 4.15
N TRP A 295 -10.04 16.08 4.77
CA TRP A 295 -8.73 16.23 5.45
C TRP A 295 -8.52 15.21 6.57
N LYS A 296 -9.57 14.89 7.33
CA LYS A 296 -9.48 13.99 8.50
C LYS A 296 -9.02 12.60 8.07
N LYS A 297 -9.55 12.09 6.96
CA LYS A 297 -9.16 10.80 6.38
C LYS A 297 -7.78 10.83 5.76
N VAL A 298 -7.32 11.97 5.24
CA VAL A 298 -5.94 12.16 4.77
C VAL A 298 -4.94 12.09 5.94
N ILE A 299 -5.17 12.84 7.02
CA ILE A 299 -4.28 12.83 8.19
C ILE A 299 -4.25 11.44 8.83
N HIS A 300 -5.42 10.80 8.96
CA HIS A 300 -5.48 9.43 9.45
C HIS A 300 -4.67 8.50 8.56
N TYR A 301 -4.83 8.59 7.23
CA TYR A 301 -4.06 7.81 6.27
C TYR A 301 -2.56 7.97 6.44
N LEU A 302 -2.08 9.22 6.41
CA LEU A 302 -0.65 9.53 6.57
C LEU A 302 -0.09 8.99 7.89
N THR A 303 -0.83 9.14 8.99
CA THR A 303 -0.35 8.73 10.33
C THR A 303 -0.32 7.22 10.51
N TYR A 304 -1.36 6.47 10.11
CA TYR A 304 -1.33 5.01 10.28
C TYR A 304 -0.34 4.34 9.31
N ARG A 305 -0.20 4.85 8.08
CA ARG A 305 0.74 4.31 7.09
C ARG A 305 2.18 4.52 7.53
N ALA A 306 2.51 5.74 7.95
CA ALA A 306 3.81 6.07 8.52
C ALA A 306 4.11 5.23 9.77
N ALA A 307 3.17 5.13 10.71
CA ALA A 307 3.33 4.29 11.90
C ALA A 307 3.53 2.80 11.56
N THR A 308 2.83 2.31 10.53
CA THR A 308 3.01 0.93 10.06
C THR A 308 4.43 0.69 9.58
N SER A 309 4.99 1.61 8.78
CA SER A 309 6.38 1.49 8.31
C SER A 309 7.42 1.62 9.43
N VAL A 310 7.12 2.31 10.53
CA VAL A 310 8.04 2.42 11.68
C VAL A 310 8.02 1.16 12.54
N TRP A 311 6.84 0.59 12.80
CA TRP A 311 6.69 -0.50 13.78
C TRP A 311 6.73 -1.90 13.18
N PHE A 312 6.57 -2.02 11.86
CA PHE A 312 6.51 -3.29 11.15
C PHE A 312 7.36 -3.25 9.89
N PRO A 313 7.81 -4.40 9.36
CA PRO A 313 8.68 -4.46 8.17
C PRO A 313 7.90 -4.12 6.89
N ALA A 314 7.60 -2.84 6.70
CA ALA A 314 6.72 -2.35 5.65
C ALA A 314 7.22 -1.04 5.01
N GLU A 315 8.53 -0.80 4.96
CA GLU A 315 9.13 0.43 4.42
C GLU A 315 8.72 0.73 2.97
N TRP A 316 8.44 -0.30 2.16
CA TRP A 316 7.98 -0.17 0.78
C TRP A 316 6.69 0.65 0.65
N ILE A 317 5.86 0.72 1.70
CA ILE A 317 4.65 1.54 1.76
C ILE A 317 4.97 3.01 1.49
N LEU A 318 6.10 3.52 1.97
CA LEU A 318 6.44 4.95 1.86
C LEU A 318 6.66 5.38 0.42
N GLU A 319 7.33 4.55 -0.39
CA GLU A 319 7.55 4.85 -1.80
C GLU A 319 6.26 4.74 -2.60
N VAL A 320 5.44 3.70 -2.34
CA VAL A 320 4.13 3.56 -2.97
C VAL A 320 3.23 4.76 -2.68
N ASP A 321 3.13 5.18 -1.42
CA ASP A 321 2.28 6.31 -1.02
C ASP A 321 2.82 7.64 -1.59
N LYS A 322 4.15 7.79 -1.68
CA LYS A 322 4.79 8.93 -2.34
C LYS A 322 4.43 8.99 -3.83
N GLU A 323 4.52 7.86 -4.54
CA GLU A 323 4.15 7.75 -5.96
C GLU A 323 2.65 8.03 -6.19
N GLN A 324 1.80 7.62 -5.24
CA GLN A 324 0.37 7.94 -5.26
C GLN A 324 0.06 9.41 -4.94
N GLY A 325 1.06 10.21 -4.56
CA GLY A 325 0.94 11.65 -4.36
C GLY A 325 0.72 12.10 -2.91
N PHE A 326 0.93 11.21 -1.92
CA PHE A 326 0.95 11.58 -0.50
C PHE A 326 2.29 12.22 -0.12
N VAL A 327 2.49 13.48 -0.51
CA VAL A 327 3.78 14.19 -0.41
C VAL A 327 4.36 14.32 1.01
N TYR A 328 3.53 14.17 2.05
CA TYR A 328 3.94 14.32 3.45
C TYR A 328 4.36 13.01 4.11
N ILE A 329 4.17 11.84 3.47
CA ILE A 329 4.29 10.54 4.13
C ILE A 329 5.66 10.34 4.81
N LYS A 330 6.75 10.77 4.17
CA LYS A 330 8.11 10.69 4.74
C LYS A 330 8.31 11.61 5.95
N LEU A 331 7.75 12.82 5.92
CA LEU A 331 7.85 13.75 7.05
C LEU A 331 7.10 13.21 8.28
N VAL A 332 5.94 12.59 8.06
CA VAL A 332 5.15 11.96 9.13
C VAL A 332 5.86 10.70 9.64
N HIS A 333 6.48 9.91 8.76
CA HIS A 333 7.33 8.79 9.14
C HIS A 333 8.48 9.25 10.05
N ASP A 334 9.24 10.25 9.64
CA ASP A 334 10.39 10.76 10.39
C ASP A 334 10.00 11.37 11.75
N LEU A 335 8.76 11.89 11.85
CA LEU A 335 8.21 12.31 13.13
C LEU A 335 7.87 11.11 14.01
N ILE A 336 7.14 10.12 13.48
CA ILE A 336 6.71 8.94 14.25
C ILE A 336 7.89 8.07 14.65
N SER A 337 8.98 8.03 13.86
CA SER A 337 10.20 7.31 14.22
C SER A 337 10.92 7.91 15.44
N GLN A 338 10.56 9.12 15.88
CA GLN A 338 11.06 9.73 17.11
C GLN A 338 10.29 9.29 18.36
N TYR A 339 9.16 8.58 18.20
CA TYR A 339 8.43 8.02 19.32
C TYR A 339 9.31 6.99 20.03
N ASP A 340 9.55 7.24 21.31
CA ASP A 340 10.22 6.32 22.21
C ASP A 340 9.31 6.06 23.40
N ARG A 341 8.92 4.80 23.59
CA ARG A 341 7.98 4.42 24.65
C ARG A 341 8.52 4.73 26.05
N ASP A 342 9.82 4.59 26.28
CA ASP A 342 10.40 4.81 27.61
C ASP A 342 10.43 6.30 27.96
N LYS A 343 10.50 7.16 26.94
CA LYS A 343 10.50 8.63 27.08
C LYS A 343 9.10 9.25 27.04
N ASP A 344 8.28 8.84 26.08
CA ASP A 344 7.01 9.48 25.76
C ASP A 344 5.82 8.77 26.42
N GLY A 345 5.99 7.54 26.93
CA GLY A 345 4.90 6.74 27.46
C GLY A 345 4.08 6.10 26.35
N CYS A 346 2.74 6.20 26.43
CA CYS A 346 1.88 5.62 25.41
C CYS A 346 1.82 6.53 24.18
N PHE A 347 1.46 5.97 23.03
CA PHE A 347 1.43 6.73 21.80
C PHE A 347 0.42 7.89 21.82
N ARG A 348 -0.61 7.80 22.67
CA ARG A 348 -1.56 8.89 22.92
C ARG A 348 -0.86 10.15 23.43
N GLU A 349 0.12 10.03 24.32
CA GLU A 349 0.89 11.16 24.86
C GLU A 349 1.87 11.74 23.84
N PHE A 350 2.31 10.94 22.86
CA PHE A 350 3.10 11.40 21.72
C PHE A 350 2.27 12.13 20.65
N TYR A 351 1.00 11.74 20.49
CA TYR A 351 0.10 12.24 19.45
C TYR A 351 -0.01 13.78 19.35
N PRO A 352 0.01 14.58 20.44
CA PRO A 352 0.07 16.04 20.36
C PRO A 352 1.21 16.58 19.48
N LYS A 353 2.37 15.91 19.41
CA LYS A 353 3.48 16.31 18.53
C LYS A 353 3.13 16.17 17.05
N ILE A 354 2.28 15.19 16.70
CA ILE A 354 1.76 15.02 15.33
C ILE A 354 0.81 16.16 14.98
N VAL A 355 -0.09 16.52 15.90
CA VAL A 355 -0.99 17.66 15.73
C VAL A 355 -0.18 18.96 15.58
N GLU A 356 0.81 19.18 16.45
CA GLU A 356 1.71 20.33 16.39
C GLU A 356 2.46 20.39 15.06
N PHE A 357 2.99 19.26 14.59
CA PHE A 357 3.62 19.17 13.28
C PHE A 357 2.67 19.62 12.17
N PHE A 358 1.46 19.06 12.07
CA PHE A 358 0.50 19.45 11.04
C PHE A 358 0.11 20.92 11.14
N ASN A 359 -0.14 21.43 12.35
CA ASN A 359 -0.44 22.84 12.59
C ASN A 359 0.72 23.75 12.17
N SER A 360 1.96 23.36 12.43
CA SER A 360 3.14 24.15 12.08
C SER A 360 3.30 24.26 10.56
N ILE A 361 3.09 23.17 9.82
CA ILE A 361 3.28 23.16 8.36
C ILE A 361 2.14 23.87 7.62
N THR A 362 0.94 23.97 8.20
CA THR A 362 -0.18 24.68 7.57
C THR A 362 -0.09 26.20 7.71
N GLU A 363 0.82 26.75 8.53
CA GLU A 363 1.06 28.19 8.63
C GLU A 363 1.46 28.80 7.28
N GLU A 364 0.82 29.91 6.91
CA GLU A 364 1.06 30.59 5.63
C GLU A 364 2.40 31.31 5.59
N HIS A 365 3.24 30.93 4.64
CA HIS A 365 4.52 31.57 4.39
C HIS A 365 4.58 32.19 3.00
N THR A 366 5.29 33.32 2.90
CA THR A 366 5.68 33.92 1.63
C THR A 366 7.17 33.70 1.42
N LEU A 367 7.54 33.06 0.30
CA LEU A 367 8.91 32.94 -0.18
C LEU A 367 9.17 34.00 -1.25
N ILE A 368 10.18 34.83 -1.05
CA ILE A 368 10.70 35.76 -2.03
C ILE A 368 12.06 35.25 -2.45
N VAL A 369 12.24 34.96 -3.74
CA VAL A 369 13.52 34.57 -4.31
C VAL A 369 14.08 35.76 -5.07
N HIS A 370 15.23 36.27 -4.64
CA HIS A 370 15.96 37.36 -5.29
C HIS A 370 17.16 36.76 -6.02
N VAL A 371 17.20 36.90 -7.33
CA VAL A 371 18.24 36.33 -8.18
C VAL A 371 19.16 37.44 -8.65
N VAL A 372 20.44 37.31 -8.31
CA VAL A 372 21.50 38.26 -8.65
C VAL A 372 22.63 37.56 -9.40
N ASP A 373 23.47 38.30 -10.12
CA ASP A 373 24.70 37.77 -10.70
C ASP A 373 25.88 37.85 -9.73
N GLU A 374 27.07 37.39 -10.13
CA GLU A 374 28.28 37.45 -9.30
C GLU A 374 28.74 38.87 -8.89
N ARG A 375 28.16 39.92 -9.49
CA ARG A 375 28.40 41.33 -9.14
C ARG A 375 27.33 41.88 -8.20
N GLY A 376 26.31 41.10 -7.88
CA GLY A 376 25.16 41.53 -7.08
C GLY A 376 24.10 42.28 -7.88
N GLU A 377 24.15 42.25 -9.22
CA GLU A 377 23.17 42.91 -10.07
C GLU A 377 21.95 42.02 -10.30
N ASP A 378 20.76 42.63 -10.38
CA ASP A 378 19.50 41.93 -10.58
C ASP A 378 19.47 41.13 -11.89
N VAL A 379 19.05 39.85 -11.82
CA VAL A 379 18.91 38.98 -13.01
C VAL A 379 17.44 38.84 -13.40
N PRO A 380 16.93 39.64 -14.37
CA PRO A 380 15.55 39.56 -14.79
C PRO A 380 15.26 38.36 -15.69
N ASN A 381 14.01 37.90 -15.67
CA ASN A 381 13.53 36.76 -16.46
C ASN A 381 14.33 35.45 -16.24
N ALA A 382 14.92 35.27 -15.06
CA ALA A 382 15.43 33.98 -14.60
C ALA A 382 14.25 33.09 -14.21
N VAL A 383 14.31 31.81 -14.55
CA VAL A 383 13.30 30.82 -14.17
C VAL A 383 13.61 30.33 -12.77
N VAL A 384 12.64 30.46 -11.87
CA VAL A 384 12.69 29.96 -10.49
C VAL A 384 11.66 28.85 -10.35
N GLU A 385 12.14 27.63 -10.14
CA GLU A 385 11.35 26.44 -9.88
C GLU A 385 11.44 26.06 -8.40
N VAL A 386 10.31 25.89 -7.74
CA VAL A 386 10.23 25.47 -6.33
C VAL A 386 9.71 24.04 -6.27
N ASN A 387 10.46 23.18 -5.57
CA ASN A 387 10.17 21.77 -5.39
C ASN A 387 9.96 21.43 -3.91
N PHE A 388 9.04 20.50 -3.61
CA PHE A 388 8.89 19.88 -2.29
C PHE A 388 10.13 19.08 -1.85
N PRO A 389 10.26 18.72 -0.56
CA PRO A 389 11.26 17.76 -0.08
C PRO A 389 11.24 16.43 -0.83
N SER A 390 10.08 16.04 -1.35
CA SER A 390 9.90 14.83 -2.18
C SER A 390 10.45 14.97 -3.61
N GLU A 391 11.14 16.08 -3.90
CA GLU A 391 11.69 16.49 -5.22
C GLU A 391 10.62 16.80 -6.27
N ARG A 392 9.37 16.96 -5.83
CA ARG A 392 8.25 17.26 -6.70
C ARG A 392 8.12 18.76 -6.95
N LYS A 393 7.97 19.15 -8.23
CA LYS A 393 7.67 20.53 -8.62
C LYS A 393 6.32 21.02 -8.12
N ILE A 394 6.34 22.20 -7.51
CA ILE A 394 5.17 22.91 -6.97
C ILE A 394 4.78 24.05 -7.89
N ALA A 395 5.75 24.91 -8.22
CA ALA A 395 5.51 26.12 -8.98
C ALA A 395 6.76 26.54 -9.75
N THR A 396 6.53 27.25 -10.85
CA THR A 396 7.56 27.91 -11.64
C THR A 396 7.17 29.36 -11.87
N LYS A 397 8.08 30.29 -11.63
CA LYS A 397 7.90 31.72 -11.90
C LYS A 397 9.15 32.30 -12.56
N TRP A 398 8.98 33.44 -13.21
CA TRP A 398 10.08 34.23 -13.75
C TRP A 398 10.35 35.41 -12.82
N THR A 399 11.63 35.76 -12.67
CA THR A 399 12.00 36.97 -11.96
C THR A 399 11.57 38.21 -12.73
N ASN A 400 11.12 39.24 -12.01
CA ASN A 400 10.77 40.54 -12.58
C ASN A 400 12.03 41.36 -12.93
N LYS A 401 11.85 42.65 -13.26
CA LYS A 401 12.97 43.56 -13.57
C LYS A 401 13.98 43.74 -12.44
N SER A 402 13.56 43.49 -11.20
CA SER A 402 14.39 43.59 -9.99
C SER A 402 14.90 42.23 -9.53
N GLY A 403 14.98 41.23 -10.42
CA GLY A 403 15.49 39.90 -10.06
C GLY A 403 14.58 39.10 -9.10
N ILE A 404 13.35 39.53 -8.83
CA ILE A 404 12.51 38.95 -7.78
C ILE A 404 11.42 38.03 -8.33
N ALA A 405 11.24 36.86 -7.71
CA ALA A 405 10.09 35.97 -7.86
C ALA A 405 9.42 35.72 -6.49
N VAL A 406 8.10 35.92 -6.40
CA VAL A 406 7.34 35.79 -5.14
C VAL A 406 6.39 34.60 -5.17
N PHE A 407 6.48 33.72 -4.18
CA PHE A 407 5.60 32.57 -3.96
C PHE A 407 4.84 32.77 -2.64
N LYS A 408 3.51 32.80 -2.71
CA LYS A 408 2.62 33.01 -1.56
C LYS A 408 1.96 31.70 -1.16
N ASN A 409 1.37 31.68 0.03
CA ASN A 409 0.59 30.56 0.58
C ASN A 409 1.40 29.26 0.70
N MET A 410 2.72 29.37 0.84
CA MET A 410 3.61 28.23 1.03
C MET A 410 3.34 27.59 2.40
N LEU A 411 3.59 26.28 2.51
CA LEU A 411 3.57 25.54 3.77
C LEU A 411 4.89 25.76 4.52
N ASN A 412 4.90 25.66 5.85
CA ASN A 412 6.14 25.81 6.62
C ASN A 412 7.04 24.56 6.51
N LEU A 413 7.64 24.35 5.35
CA LEU A 413 8.46 23.19 5.02
C LEU A 413 9.83 23.62 4.47
N SER A 414 10.71 22.63 4.30
CA SER A 414 11.90 22.83 3.49
C SER A 414 11.58 22.67 2.00
N TYR A 415 12.24 23.43 1.15
CA TYR A 415 12.04 23.42 -0.30
C TYR A 415 13.37 23.31 -1.02
N THR A 416 13.34 22.74 -2.23
CA THR A 416 14.47 22.82 -3.16
C THR A 416 14.14 23.82 -4.25
N ILE A 417 14.92 24.88 -4.38
CA ILE A 417 14.76 25.92 -5.39
C ILE A 417 15.78 25.70 -6.49
N LYS A 418 15.33 25.54 -7.72
CA LYS A 418 16.17 25.49 -8.92
C LYS A 418 16.02 26.80 -9.68
N THR A 419 17.13 27.41 -10.02
CA THR A 419 17.19 28.67 -10.75
C THR A 419 17.99 28.49 -12.03
N SER A 420 17.49 29.04 -13.14
CA SER A 420 18.12 28.91 -14.45
C SER A 420 17.88 30.14 -15.32
N LYS A 421 18.89 30.49 -16.12
CA LYS A 421 18.83 31.58 -17.10
C LYS A 421 19.84 31.32 -18.21
N GLN A 422 19.47 31.53 -19.48
CA GLN A 422 20.42 31.43 -20.58
C GLN A 422 21.58 32.42 -20.37
N GLY A 423 22.81 31.94 -20.53
CA GLY A 423 24.03 32.71 -20.24
C GLY A 423 24.52 32.58 -18.80
N TYR A 424 23.82 31.83 -17.95
CA TYR A 424 24.17 31.59 -16.55
C TYR A 424 24.19 30.09 -16.22
N GLU A 425 25.00 29.72 -15.24
CA GLU A 425 25.00 28.36 -14.70
C GLU A 425 23.76 28.11 -13.84
N ASN A 426 23.13 26.94 -13.99
CA ASN A 426 21.96 26.60 -13.18
C ASN A 426 22.35 26.39 -11.72
N LYS A 427 21.55 26.89 -10.78
CA LYS A 427 21.80 26.74 -9.34
C LYS A 427 20.63 26.09 -8.63
N THR A 428 20.95 25.19 -7.69
CA THR A 428 19.98 24.51 -6.84
C THR A 428 20.32 24.77 -5.38
N VAL A 429 19.36 25.26 -4.59
CA VAL A 429 19.52 25.51 -3.15
C VAL A 429 18.39 24.86 -2.36
N LYS A 430 18.69 24.45 -1.12
CA LYS A 430 17.69 23.98 -0.16
C LYS A 430 17.37 25.11 0.80
N VAL A 431 16.11 25.45 0.94
CA VAL A 431 15.62 26.55 1.78
C VAL A 431 14.71 26.00 2.85
N LYS A 432 14.88 26.48 4.08
CA LYS A 432 13.92 26.30 5.17
C LYS A 432 13.51 27.68 5.64
N PHE A 433 12.21 27.89 5.86
CA PHE A 433 11.72 29.18 6.32
C PHE A 433 12.29 29.54 7.71
N THR A 434 12.86 30.74 7.81
CA THR A 434 13.35 31.33 9.06
C THR A 434 12.59 32.60 9.45
N ALA A 435 11.82 33.17 8.52
CA ALA A 435 10.99 34.35 8.71
C ALA A 435 9.78 34.31 7.77
N ASN A 436 8.82 35.22 7.98
CA ASN A 436 7.69 35.40 7.08
C ASN A 436 7.43 36.90 6.84
N PRO A 437 7.66 37.44 5.62
CA PRO A 437 8.18 36.73 4.44
C PRO A 437 9.63 36.26 4.63
N HIS A 438 9.98 35.15 3.99
CA HIS A 438 11.37 34.67 3.87
C HIS A 438 11.96 35.16 2.55
N ILE A 439 13.16 35.74 2.60
CA ILE A 439 13.89 36.18 1.41
C ILE A 439 15.08 35.26 1.23
N GLU A 440 15.15 34.60 0.08
CA GLU A 440 16.29 33.80 -0.33
C GLU A 440 17.00 34.50 -1.50
N GLU A 441 18.26 34.88 -1.29
CA GLU A 441 19.11 35.44 -2.35
C GLU A 441 19.90 34.31 -3.04
N ILE A 442 19.82 34.24 -4.37
CA ILE A 442 20.49 33.22 -5.17
C ILE A 442 21.36 33.89 -6.22
N THR A 443 22.68 33.80 -6.04
CA THR A 443 23.67 34.23 -7.03
C THR A 443 23.79 33.23 -8.17
N LEU A 444 23.50 33.65 -9.41
CA LEU A 444 23.73 32.89 -10.64
C LEU A 444 25.06 33.31 -11.27
N PRO A 445 26.07 32.42 -11.36
CA PRO A 445 27.30 32.71 -12.07
C PRO A 445 27.06 32.84 -13.57
N THR A 446 27.66 33.85 -14.21
CA THR A 446 27.70 33.91 -15.68
C THR A 446 28.53 32.74 -16.23
N VAL A 447 28.03 32.10 -17.30
CA VAL A 447 28.84 31.12 -18.03
C VAL A 447 29.91 31.90 -18.78
N PRO A 448 31.21 31.66 -18.54
CA PRO A 448 32.25 32.34 -19.28
C PRO A 448 32.01 32.08 -20.77
N PHE A 449 31.92 33.16 -21.54
CA PHE A 449 31.73 33.11 -22.98
C PHE A 449 32.96 32.42 -23.59
N SER A 450 32.95 31.09 -23.67
CA SER A 450 34.02 30.37 -24.33
C SER A 450 33.85 30.63 -25.82
N GLU A 451 34.80 31.35 -26.43
CA GLU A 451 34.84 31.60 -27.88
C GLU A 451 34.73 30.30 -28.71
N THR A 452 34.99 29.15 -28.08
CA THR A 452 34.80 27.79 -28.63
C THR A 452 33.38 27.48 -29.10
N TYR A 453 32.33 28.04 -28.48
CA TYR A 453 30.95 27.71 -28.89
C TYR A 453 30.57 28.36 -30.23
N LEU A 454 31.02 29.60 -30.45
CA LEU A 454 30.85 30.30 -31.73
C LEU A 454 31.67 29.61 -32.84
N GLN A 455 32.90 29.17 -32.52
CA GLN A 455 33.72 28.43 -33.48
C GLN A 455 33.05 27.11 -33.89
N THR A 456 32.41 26.40 -32.96
CA THR A 456 31.78 25.10 -33.28
C THR A 456 30.53 25.26 -34.16
N GLU A 457 29.66 26.24 -33.91
CA GLU A 457 28.50 26.49 -34.77
C GLU A 457 28.91 27.04 -36.15
N ILE A 458 29.91 27.92 -36.20
CA ILE A 458 30.47 28.41 -37.47
C ILE A 458 31.10 27.25 -38.25
N ILE A 459 31.83 26.35 -37.59
CA ILE A 459 32.40 25.16 -38.23
C ILE A 459 31.28 24.26 -38.75
N ILE A 460 30.23 24.00 -37.98
CA ILE A 460 29.09 23.17 -38.43
C ILE A 460 28.39 23.81 -39.62
N ALA A 461 28.14 25.12 -39.60
CA ALA A 461 27.52 25.85 -40.69
C ALA A 461 28.38 25.85 -41.97
N ILE A 462 29.70 26.06 -41.84
CA ILE A 462 30.65 25.97 -42.97
C ILE A 462 30.69 24.54 -43.53
N THR A 463 30.74 23.53 -42.67
CA THR A 463 30.80 22.12 -43.08
C THR A 463 29.53 21.70 -43.82
N MET A 464 28.35 22.11 -43.35
CA MET A 464 27.07 21.87 -44.03
C MET A 464 27.00 22.58 -45.40
N THR A 465 27.50 23.81 -45.49
CA THR A 465 27.53 24.57 -46.75
C THR A 465 28.43 23.89 -47.79
N ILE A 466 29.63 23.43 -47.39
CA ILE A 466 30.55 22.69 -48.26
C ILE A 466 29.91 21.37 -48.72
N ALA A 467 29.26 20.62 -47.82
CA ALA A 467 28.60 19.37 -48.17
C ALA A 467 27.50 19.56 -49.22
N VAL A 468 26.68 20.61 -49.08
CA VAL A 468 25.63 20.94 -50.07
C VAL A 468 26.25 21.29 -51.43
N VAL A 469 27.31 22.11 -51.46
CA VAL A 469 28.00 22.45 -52.72
C VAL A 469 28.59 21.23 -53.40
N LEU A 470 29.19 20.30 -52.63
CA LEU A 470 29.74 19.06 -53.17
C LEU A 470 28.65 18.14 -53.72
N ILE A 471 27.51 18.01 -53.03
CA ILE A 471 26.37 17.21 -53.50
C ILE A 471 25.77 17.81 -54.79
N VAL A 472 25.57 19.13 -54.84
CA VAL A 472 25.05 19.82 -56.02
C VAL A 472 26.05 19.73 -57.18
N GLY A 473 27.35 19.92 -56.92
CA GLY A 473 28.41 19.76 -57.91
C GLY A 473 28.49 18.34 -58.46
N TYR A 474 28.43 17.32 -57.59
CA TYR A 474 28.44 15.91 -57.98
C TYR A 474 27.21 15.55 -58.81
N THR A 475 26.02 15.97 -58.39
CA THR A 475 24.78 15.71 -59.15
C THR A 475 24.78 16.40 -60.51
N TYR A 476 25.31 17.62 -60.61
CA TYR A 476 25.50 18.31 -61.89
C TYR A 476 26.51 17.59 -62.79
N PHE A 477 27.65 17.15 -62.24
CA PHE A 477 28.69 16.42 -62.97
C PHE A 477 28.17 15.08 -63.50
N VAL A 478 27.47 14.30 -62.68
CA VAL A 478 26.83 13.04 -63.09
C VAL A 478 25.79 13.27 -64.19
N LYS A 479 24.96 14.33 -64.09
CA LYS A 479 24.04 14.72 -65.18
C LYS A 479 24.77 15.11 -66.46
N LYS A 480 25.92 15.78 -66.38
CA LYS A 480 26.72 16.18 -67.54
C LYS A 480 27.37 14.99 -68.24
N ILE A 481 27.86 13.99 -67.49
CA ILE A 481 28.40 12.74 -68.05
C ILE A 481 27.29 11.93 -68.74
N LYS A 482 26.10 11.84 -68.14
CA LYS A 482 24.95 11.15 -68.74
C LYS A 482 24.39 11.82 -70.01
N ARG A 483 24.73 13.08 -70.28
CA ARG A 483 24.36 13.79 -71.52
C ARG A 483 25.41 13.68 -72.64
N LYS A 484 26.59 13.11 -72.35
CA LYS A 484 27.68 12.91 -73.32
C LYS A 484 27.90 11.45 -73.73
N LYS A 485 27.11 10.52 -73.17
CA LYS A 485 26.85 9.18 -73.72
C LYS A 485 25.46 9.19 -74.30
#